data_AF-A0A967IAL8-F1
#
_entry.id   AF-A0A967IAL8-F1
#
_cell.length_a   1.000
_cell.length_b   1.000
_cell.length_c   1.000
_cell.angle_alpha   90.00
_cell.angle_beta   90.00
_cell.angle_gamma   90.00
#
_symmetry.space_group_name_H-M   'P 1'
#
loop_
_entity.id
_entity.type
_entity.pdbx_description
1 polymer ?
#
loop_
_entity_poly.entity_id
_entity_poly.type
_entity_poly.pdbx_seq_one_letter_code
_entity_poly.pdbx_strand_id
1 'polypeptide(L)' 'EAIGVFGAVSVATACVTPGSIAAEVAGIEDVSGAKSLDVEHPTGFFTIDMDVAFEKGEVTVQRSALLRTA' A
#
# COMPACT_ATOMS: atom_id res chain seq x y z
N GLU A 1 11.98 -15.87 -2.58
CA GLU A 1 10.73 -15.86 -3.36
C GLU A 1 10.12 -14.45 -3.28
N ALA A 2 9.57 -13.92 -4.36
CA ALA A 2 9.00 -12.57 -4.39
C ALA A 2 7.56 -12.57 -3.84
N ILE A 3 7.07 -11.41 -3.40
CA ILE A 3 5.67 -11.25 -2.98
C ILE A 3 4.71 -11.35 -4.19
N GLY A 4 3.52 -11.89 -3.97
CA GLY A 4 2.45 -11.89 -4.97
C GLY A 4 1.90 -10.48 -5.23
N VAL A 5 1.38 -10.21 -6.43
CA VAL A 5 0.87 -8.89 -6.84
C VAL A 5 -0.21 -8.37 -5.89
N PHE A 6 -1.28 -9.13 -5.70
CA PHE A 6 -2.34 -8.74 -4.75
C PHE A 6 -1.86 -8.77 -3.30
N GLY A 7 -0.86 -9.59 -2.97
CA GLY A 7 -0.23 -9.56 -1.65
C GLY A 7 0.42 -8.21 -1.37
N ALA A 8 1.15 -7.66 -2.34
CA ALA A 8 1.76 -6.34 -2.22
C ALA A 8 0.72 -5.23 -2.10
N VAL A 9 -0.35 -5.27 -2.91
CA VAL A 9 -1.46 -4.29 -2.81
C VAL A 9 -2.15 -4.36 -1.45
N SER A 10 -2.38 -5.56 -0.92
CA SER A 10 -2.97 -5.74 0.42
C SER A 10 -2.08 -5.18 1.53
N VAL A 11 -0.76 -5.41 1.47
CA VAL A 11 0.21 -4.84 2.42
C VAL A 11 0.21 -3.32 2.33
N ALA A 12 0.30 -2.75 1.13
CA ALA A 12 0.24 -1.31 0.91
C ALA A 12 -1.06 -0.70 1.47
N THR A 13 -2.19 -1.38 1.26
CA THR A 13 -3.50 -0.98 1.79
C THR A 13 -3.51 -0.97 3.32
N ALA A 14 -2.92 -1.99 3.94
CA ALA A 14 -2.80 -2.06 5.39
C ALA A 14 -1.94 -0.90 5.93
N CYS A 15 -0.82 -0.57 5.27
CA CYS A 15 0.06 0.53 5.68
C CYS A 15 -0.64 1.90 5.71
N VAL A 16 -1.61 2.13 4.83
CA VAL A 16 -2.40 3.38 4.79
C VAL A 16 -3.70 3.29 5.59
N THR A 17 -3.95 2.17 6.28
CA THR A 17 -5.17 1.97 7.08
C THR A 17 -4.89 2.27 8.56
N PRO A 18 -5.39 3.38 9.12
CA PRO A 18 -5.17 3.70 10.54
C PRO A 18 -5.70 2.61 11.46
N GLY A 19 -4.92 2.26 12.49
CA GLY A 19 -5.25 1.19 13.43
C GLY A 19 -4.92 -0.22 12.94
N SER A 20 -4.36 -0.36 11.73
CA SER A 20 -3.73 -1.61 11.32
C SER A 20 -2.32 -1.72 11.92
N ILE A 21 -1.87 -2.96 12.17
CA ILE A 21 -0.49 -3.23 12.62
C ILE A 21 0.53 -2.71 11.59
N ALA A 22 0.21 -2.79 10.30
CA ALA A 22 1.10 -2.33 9.25
C ALA A 22 1.28 -0.80 9.28
N ALA A 23 0.22 -0.04 9.59
CA ALA A 23 0.31 1.42 9.71
C ALA A 23 1.21 1.85 10.88
N GLU A 24 1.17 1.12 12.00
CA GLU A 24 2.05 1.37 13.15
C GLU A 24 3.54 1.19 12.82
N VAL A 25 3.85 0.22 11.95
CA VAL A 25 5.23 -0.10 11.56
C VAL A 25 5.70 0.77 10.39
N ALA A 26 4.81 1.10 9.45
CA ALA A 26 5.17 1.84 8.24
C ALA A 26 5.46 3.33 8.50
N GLY A 27 4.91 3.92 9.57
CA GLY A 27 5.18 5.31 9.95
C GLY A 27 4.69 6.35 8.93
N ILE A 28 3.67 6.03 8.15
CA ILE A 28 3.09 6.93 7.14
C ILE A 28 2.11 7.89 7.83
N GLU A 29 2.45 9.17 7.90
CA GLU A 29 1.64 10.17 8.61
C GLU A 29 0.44 10.66 7.79
N ASP A 30 0.60 10.85 6.48
CA ASP A 30 -0.47 11.27 5.58
C ASP A 30 -0.93 10.08 4.73
N VAL A 31 -2.15 9.62 4.97
CA VAL A 31 -2.76 8.44 4.34
C VAL A 31 -3.74 8.78 3.22
N SER A 32 -4.00 10.06 2.94
CA SER A 32 -4.98 10.49 1.94
C SER A 32 -4.31 10.95 0.63
N GLY A 33 -4.99 10.77 -0.48
CA GLY A 33 -4.57 11.14 -1.83
C GLY A 33 -3.64 10.12 -2.50
N ALA A 34 -2.89 10.60 -3.50
CA ALA A 34 -1.97 9.79 -4.28
C ALA A 34 -0.73 9.41 -3.45
N LYS A 35 -0.41 8.12 -3.40
CA LYS A 35 0.75 7.55 -2.70
C LYS A 35 1.49 6.59 -3.62
N SER A 36 2.81 6.57 -3.46
CA SER A 36 3.68 5.57 -4.08
C SER A 36 4.42 4.87 -2.95
N LEU A 37 4.17 3.58 -2.77
CA LEU A 37 4.70 2.79 -1.65
C LEU A 37 5.57 1.65 -2.16
N ASP A 38 6.80 1.59 -1.69
CA ASP A 38 7.70 0.48 -1.98
C ASP A 38 7.44 -0.67 -0.99
N VAL A 39 6.97 -1.79 -1.53
CA VAL A 39 6.75 -3.03 -0.77
C VAL A 39 7.96 -3.92 -0.96
N GLU A 40 8.88 -3.86 0.00
CA GLU A 40 10.06 -4.73 0.04
C GLU A 40 9.68 -6.19 0.28
N HIS A 41 10.42 -7.09 -0.37
CA HIS A 41 10.32 -8.54 -0.23
C HIS A 41 11.70 -9.19 -0.38
N PRO A 42 11.90 -10.49 -0.08
CA PRO A 42 13.25 -11.10 0.02
C PRO A 42 14.15 -11.02 -1.23
N THR A 43 13.61 -10.58 -2.36
CA THR A 43 14.32 -10.52 -3.65
C THR A 43 14.25 -9.14 -4.31
N GLY A 44 13.87 -8.08 -3.58
CA GLY A 44 13.74 -6.72 -4.11
C GLY A 44 12.53 -5.98 -3.55
N PHE A 45 11.86 -5.20 -4.38
CA PHE A 45 10.64 -4.48 -4.01
C PHE A 45 9.71 -4.30 -5.22
N PHE A 46 8.44 -4.01 -4.95
CA PHE A 46 7.52 -3.44 -5.93
C PHE A 46 7.03 -2.08 -5.45
N THR A 47 7.06 -1.11 -6.35
CA THR A 47 6.38 0.18 -6.14
C THR A 47 4.91 0.02 -6.47
N ILE A 48 4.06 0.37 -5.50
CA ILE A 48 2.60 0.37 -5.61
C ILE A 48 2.14 1.83 -5.66
N ASP A 49 1.61 2.25 -6.81
CA ASP A 49 0.94 3.53 -6.93
C ASP A 49 -0.54 3.37 -6.55
N MET A 50 -1.01 4.14 -5.59
CA MET A 50 -2.39 4.09 -5.13
C MET A 50 -2.99 5.47 -4.93
N ASP A 51 -4.31 5.52 -5.01
CA ASP A 51 -5.11 6.69 -4.67
C ASP A 51 -6.07 6.30 -3.54
N VAL A 52 -5.95 6.99 -2.41
CA VAL A 52 -6.59 6.60 -1.15
C VAL A 52 -7.46 7.76 -0.67
N ALA A 53 -8.73 7.49 -0.44
CA ALA A 53 -9.62 8.42 0.24
C ALA A 53 -9.76 8.03 1.71
N PHE A 54 -9.50 8.97 2.60
CA PHE A 54 -9.76 8.82 4.02
C PHE A 54 -10.88 9.78 4.45
N GLU A 55 -12.07 9.24 4.68
CA GLU A 55 -13.27 10.02 5.02
C GLU A 55 -13.98 9.39 6.20
N LYS A 56 -14.39 10.21 7.18
CA LYS A 56 -15.19 9.77 8.34
C LYS A 56 -14.59 8.59 9.14
N GLY A 57 -13.27 8.43 9.09
CA GLY A 57 -12.57 7.32 9.76
C GLY A 57 -12.54 6.02 8.96
N GLU A 58 -13.02 6.03 7.71
CA GLU A 58 -12.99 4.90 6.79
C GLU A 58 -11.96 5.13 5.67
N VAL A 59 -11.25 4.07 5.30
CA VAL A 59 -10.21 4.08 4.26
C VAL A 59 -10.78 3.40 3.03
N THR A 60 -10.79 4.11 1.90
CA THR A 60 -11.18 3.58 0.60
C THR A 60 -10.02 3.71 -0.37
N VAL A 61 -9.52 2.58 -0.89
CA VAL A 61 -8.53 2.57 -1.97
C VAL A 61 -9.27 2.68 -3.31
N GLN A 62 -9.21 3.84 -3.94
CA GLN A 62 -9.90 4.12 -5.21
C GLN A 62 -9.17 3.51 -6.40
N ARG A 63 -7.84 3.48 -6.34
CA ARG A 63 -6.98 2.90 -7.39
C ARG A 63 -5.75 2.25 -6.76
N SER A 64 -5.32 1.14 -7.34
CA SER A 64 -3.96 0.60 -7.15
C SER A 64 -3.38 0.19 -8.51
N ALA A 65 -2.10 0.44 -8.70
CA ALA A 65 -1.37 0.13 -9.92
C ALA A 65 0.06 -0.30 -9.58
N LEU A 66 0.57 -1.25 -10.36
CA LEU A 66 1.98 -1.63 -10.35
C LEU A 66 2.37 -2.20 -11.71
N LEU A 67 3.66 -2.18 -12.03
CA LEU A 67 4.18 -2.69 -13.29
C LEU A 67 4.66 -4.13 -13.14
N ARG A 68 4.29 -4.96 -14.11
CA ARG A 68 4.78 -6.33 -14.29
C ARG A 68 5.05 -6.57 -15.77
N THR A 69 5.91 -7.55 -16.06
CA THR A 69 6.17 -8.07 -17.41
C THR A 69 5.52 -9.46 -17.55
N ALA A 70 5.21 -9.86 -18.78
CA ALA A 70 4.68 -11.17 -19.12
C ALA A 70 5.66 -11.96 -19.99
#